data_AF-A0A2V5VX58-F1
#
_entry.id   AF-A0A2V5VX58-F1
#
_cell.length_a   1.000
_cell.length_b   1.000
_cell.length_c   1.000
_cell.angle_alpha   90.00
_cell.angle_beta   90.00
_cell.angle_gamma   90.00
#
_symmetry.space_group_name_H-M   'P 1'
#
loop_
_entity.id
_entity.type
_entity.pdbx_description
1 polymer ?
#
loop_
_entity_poly.entity_id
_entity_poly.type
_entity_poly.pdbx_seq_one_letter_code
_entity_poly.pdbx_strand_id
1 'polypeptide(L)'
;FDLGRYRKDEKPSVVVFDKPGAVTIHCEIHERMRGTILVLETPYFKKTDTAGRYRLEHLPPGNYVLKAWLAGDDVRQRAVELKTGMTLHVDFPAR
;
A
#
# COMPACT_ATOMS: atom_id res chain seq x y z
N PHE A 1 10.80 -10.76 -0.12
CA PHE A 1 10.26 -12.03 -0.62
C PHE A 1 10.95 -12.35 -1.92
N ASP A 2 11.71 -13.43 -1.94
CA ASP A 2 12.31 -13.94 -3.16
C ASP A 2 11.32 -14.90 -3.84
N LEU A 3 11.11 -14.72 -5.13
CA LEU A 3 10.33 -15.67 -5.94
C LEU A 3 11.14 -16.95 -6.21
N GLY A 4 12.47 -16.91 -6.07
CA GLY A 4 13.37 -17.98 -6.49
C GLY A 4 13.46 -18.08 -8.02
N ARG A 5 13.91 -19.24 -8.48
CA ARG A 5 14.10 -19.57 -9.90
C ARG A 5 13.08 -20.60 -10.35
N TYR A 6 12.34 -20.27 -11.40
CA TYR A 6 11.41 -21.19 -12.05
C TYR A 6 11.86 -21.48 -13.48
N ARG A 7 11.70 -22.74 -13.92
CA ARG A 7 11.85 -23.09 -15.34
C ARG A 7 10.68 -22.51 -16.15
N LYS A 8 10.87 -22.35 -17.46
CA LYS A 8 9.85 -21.81 -18.37
C LYS A 8 8.50 -22.54 -18.27
N ASP A 9 8.54 -23.86 -18.06
CA ASP A 9 7.37 -24.73 -18.04
C ASP A 9 6.91 -25.10 -16.61
N GLU A 10 7.54 -24.49 -15.59
CA GLU A 10 7.25 -24.72 -14.19
C GLU A 10 6.24 -23.70 -13.67
N LYS A 11 5.17 -24.19 -13.04
CA LYS A 11 4.19 -23.31 -12.39
C LYS A 11 4.70 -22.91 -11.00
N PRO A 12 4.80 -21.60 -10.70
CA PRO A 12 5.14 -21.14 -9.37
C PRO A 12 4.10 -21.61 -8.33
N SER A 13 4.57 -21.86 -7.11
CA SER A 13 3.68 -22.08 -5.96
C SER A 13 2.87 -20.83 -5.64
N VAL A 14 1.61 -21.02 -5.21
CA VAL A 14 0.80 -19.93 -4.69
C VAL A 14 1.33 -19.54 -3.31
N VAL A 15 1.54 -18.24 -3.10
CA VAL A 15 1.99 -17.66 -1.83
C VAL A 15 0.89 -16.77 -1.30
N VAL A 16 0.47 -17.01 -0.05
CA VAL A 16 -0.50 -16.18 0.66
C VAL A 16 0.25 -15.25 1.60
N PHE A 17 -0.06 -13.95 1.51
CA PHE A 17 0.42 -12.95 2.48
C PHE A 17 -0.74 -12.59 3.40
N ASP A 18 -0.81 -13.25 4.56
CA ASP A 18 -1.86 -13.10 5.56
C ASP A 18 -1.53 -12.09 6.67
N LYS A 19 -0.29 -11.57 6.67
CA LYS A 19 0.18 -10.57 7.61
C LYS A 19 0.25 -9.18 6.97
N PRO A 20 -0.32 -8.16 7.61
CA PRO A 20 -0.22 -6.78 7.16
C PRO A 20 1.22 -6.29 7.10
N GLY A 21 1.51 -5.44 6.11
CA GLY A 21 2.82 -4.86 5.92
C GLY A 21 3.22 -4.73 4.45
N ALA A 22 4.38 -4.12 4.23
CA ALA A 22 4.98 -4.04 2.91
C ALA A 22 5.82 -5.30 2.64
N VAL A 23 5.55 -5.96 1.52
CA VAL A 23 6.32 -7.10 1.02
C VAL A 23 7.06 -6.66 -0.23
N THR A 24 8.37 -6.50 -0.13
CA THR A 24 9.23 -6.26 -1.29
C THR A 24 9.53 -7.58 -1.98
N ILE A 25 9.09 -7.72 -3.22
CA ILE A 25 9.39 -8.84 -4.10
C ILE A 25 10.62 -8.50 -4.93
N HIS A 26 11.54 -9.45 -5.06
CA HIS A 26 12.67 -9.38 -5.99
C HIS A 26 12.83 -10.69 -6.75
N CYS A 27 13.49 -10.61 -7.90
CA CYS A 27 13.95 -11.78 -8.64
C CYS A 27 15.40 -12.09 -8.27
N GLU A 28 15.70 -13.36 -8.00
CA GLU A 28 17.05 -13.84 -7.69
C GLU A 28 18.10 -13.53 -8.79
N ILE A 29 17.69 -13.49 -10.06
CA ILE A 29 18.62 -13.37 -11.22
C ILE A 29 18.58 -12.03 -11.95
N HIS A 30 17.60 -11.17 -11.64
CA HIS A 30 17.44 -9.86 -12.28
C HIS A 30 17.37 -8.77 -11.22
N GLU A 31 18.49 -8.10 -10.95
CA GLU A 31 18.62 -7.10 -9.88
C GLU A 31 17.61 -5.93 -9.99
N ARG A 32 17.14 -5.63 -11.20
CA ARG A 32 16.18 -4.53 -11.44
C ARG A 32 14.72 -4.98 -11.38
N MET A 33 14.46 -6.28 -11.30
CA MET A 33 13.10 -6.82 -11.25
C MET A 33 12.64 -6.86 -9.79
N ARG A 34 11.90 -5.83 -9.41
CA ARG A 34 11.33 -5.66 -8.07
C ARG A 34 9.90 -5.16 -8.11
N GLY A 35 9.13 -5.53 -7.10
CA GLY A 35 7.78 -5.03 -6.86
C GLY A 35 7.51 -4.90 -5.37
N THR A 36 6.47 -4.16 -5.01
CA THR A 36 6.00 -4.09 -3.62
C THR A 36 4.53 -4.47 -3.57
N ILE A 37 4.19 -5.38 -2.68
CA ILE A 37 2.81 -5.66 -2.29
C ILE A 37 2.57 -5.00 -0.94
N LEU A 38 1.50 -4.22 -0.83
CA LEU A 38 1.05 -3.67 0.44
C LEU A 38 -0.15 -4.48 0.93
N VAL A 39 0.04 -5.23 2.01
CA VAL A 39 -1.02 -6.02 2.66
C VAL A 39 -1.65 -5.13 3.73
N LEU A 40 -2.96 -4.90 3.61
CA LEU A 40 -3.70 -3.94 4.44
C LEU A 40 -4.74 -4.65 5.31
N GLU A 41 -4.85 -4.23 6.57
CA GLU A 41 -5.94 -4.63 7.49
C GLU A 41 -7.26 -3.89 7.22
N THR A 42 -7.28 -3.06 6.18
CA THR A 42 -8.42 -2.21 5.85
C THR A 42 -8.78 -2.32 4.39
N PRO A 43 -10.09 -2.36 4.05
CA PRO A 43 -10.53 -2.29 2.66
C PRO A 43 -10.41 -0.86 2.08
N TYR A 44 -10.16 0.16 2.92
CA TYR A 44 -10.16 1.55 2.52
C TYR A 44 -8.76 2.01 2.09
N PHE A 45 -8.48 1.97 0.80
CA PHE A 45 -7.21 2.45 0.25
C PHE A 45 -7.35 3.06 -1.14
N LYS A 46 -6.40 3.91 -1.50
CA LYS A 46 -6.30 4.50 -2.83
C LYS A 46 -4.84 4.71 -3.18
N LYS A 47 -4.45 4.32 -4.40
CA LYS A 47 -3.20 4.78 -4.99
C LYS A 47 -3.38 6.22 -5.48
N THR A 48 -2.46 7.11 -5.14
CA THR A 48 -2.48 8.49 -5.64
C THR A 48 -2.38 8.52 -7.16
N ASP A 49 -2.87 9.60 -7.76
CA ASP A 49 -2.52 9.93 -9.14
C ASP A 49 -1.04 10.37 -9.25
N THR A 50 -0.60 10.69 -10.47
CA THR A 50 0.78 11.14 -10.74
C THR A 50 1.10 12.52 -10.16
N ALA A 51 0.08 13.30 -9.78
CA ALA A 51 0.22 14.59 -9.10
C ALA A 51 0.14 14.43 -7.56
N GLY A 52 0.08 13.20 -7.04
CA GLY A 52 -0.01 12.92 -5.61
C GLY A 52 -1.41 13.09 -5.01
N ARG A 53 -2.44 13.32 -5.83
CA ARG A 53 -3.81 13.53 -5.35
C ARG A 53 -4.50 12.19 -5.10
N TYR A 54 -5.36 12.17 -4.08
CA TYR A 54 -6.18 11.02 -3.73
C TYR A 54 -7.56 11.47 -3.26
N ARG A 55 -8.51 10.54 -3.31
CA ARG A 55 -9.85 10.71 -2.78
C ARG A 55 -10.34 9.36 -2.29
N LEU A 56 -10.72 9.32 -1.02
CA LEU A 56 -11.38 8.18 -0.38
C LEU A 56 -12.84 8.60 -0.14
N GLU A 57 -13.78 7.77 -0.56
CA GLU A 57 -15.21 8.08 -0.50
C GLU A 57 -15.95 6.93 0.18
N HIS A 58 -17.17 7.21 0.65
CA HIS A 58 -18.03 6.22 1.31
C HIS A 58 -17.37 5.56 2.54
N LEU A 59 -16.54 6.33 3.26
CA LEU A 59 -15.94 5.91 4.53
C LEU A 59 -16.98 6.01 5.65
N PRO A 60 -17.09 5.00 6.54
CA PRO A 60 -17.89 5.13 7.75
C PRO A 60 -17.39 6.29 8.65
N PRO A 61 -18.28 6.93 9.43
CA PRO A 61 -17.86 7.83 10.49
C PRO A 61 -17.02 7.08 11.53
N GLY A 62 -16.01 7.75 12.08
CA GLY A 62 -15.12 7.15 13.07
C GLY A 62 -13.79 7.87 13.21
N ASN A 63 -12.95 7.35 14.12
CA ASN A 63 -11.58 7.81 14.32
C ASN A 63 -10.63 6.89 13.56
N TYR A 64 -9.76 7.47 12.73
CA TYR A 64 -8.82 6.74 11.89
C TYR A 64 -7.40 7.29 12.04
N VAL A 65 -6.44 6.43 11.69
CA VAL A 65 -5.09 6.89 11.36
C VAL A 65 -4.95 6.78 9.84
N LEU A 66 -4.97 7.92 9.16
CA LEU A 66 -4.71 8.00 7.73
C LEU A 66 -3.21 7.83 7.49
N LYS A 67 -2.83 6.84 6.69
CA LYS A 67 -1.43 6.55 6.35
C LYS A 67 -1.19 6.77 4.85
N ALA A 68 -0.12 7.48 4.52
CA ALA A 68 0.43 7.60 3.17
C ALA A 68 1.76 6.84 3.11
N TRP A 69 1.79 5.73 2.37
CA TRP A 69 3.02 4.98 2.09
C TRP A 69 3.59 5.47 0.76
N LEU A 70 4.86 5.90 0.74
CA LEU A 70 5.53 6.40 -0.46
C LEU A 70 6.40 5.32 -1.09
N ALA A 71 7.43 4.89 -0.36
CA ALA A 71 8.35 3.83 -0.76
C ALA A 71 9.13 3.33 0.45
N GLY A 72 9.50 2.04 0.44
CA GLY A 72 10.27 1.43 1.53
C GLY A 72 9.58 1.65 2.88
N ASP A 73 10.29 2.29 3.79
CA ASP A 73 9.83 2.57 5.15
C ASP A 73 9.26 4.00 5.34
N ASP A 74 9.16 4.80 4.26
CA ASP A 74 8.54 6.15 4.32
C ASP A 74 7.02 6.03 4.39
N VAL A 75 6.53 5.96 5.63
CA VAL A 75 5.12 6.05 5.99
C VAL A 75 4.86 7.35 6.73
N ARG A 76 3.97 8.16 6.18
CA ARG A 76 3.47 9.37 6.82
C ARG A 76 2.08 9.10 7.37
N GLN A 77 1.76 9.67 8.53
CA GLN A 77 0.48 9.41 9.16
C GLN A 77 -0.11 10.61 9.90
N ARG A 78 -1.45 10.66 9.93
CA ARG A 78 -2.25 11.66 10.63
C ARG A 78 -3.47 10.99 11.27
N ALA A 79 -3.76 11.34 12.52
CA ALA A 79 -5.04 11.02 13.12
C ALA A 79 -6.13 11.90 12.49
N VAL A 80 -7.27 11.30 12.15
CA VAL A 80 -8.41 11.99 11.56
C VAL A 80 -9.70 11.49 12.20
N GLU A 81 -10.63 12.40 12.44
CA GLU A 81 -12.01 12.06 12.81
C GLU A 81 -12.88 12.27 11.57
N LEU A 82 -13.76 11.33 11.26
CA LEU A 82 -14.76 11.43 10.19
C LEU A 82 -16.17 11.46 10.77
N LYS A 83 -16.97 12.44 10.33
CA LYS A 83 -18.38 12.59 10.67
C LYS A 83 -19.24 12.37 9.42
N THR A 84 -20.49 11.97 9.61
CA THR A 84 -21.43 11.75 8.49
C THR A 84 -21.55 12.99 7.61
N GLY A 85 -21.37 12.82 6.29
CA GLY A 85 -21.47 13.90 5.31
C GLY A 85 -20.27 14.86 5.27
N MET A 86 -19.26 14.65 6.12
CA MET A 86 -18.07 15.50 6.15
C MET A 86 -17.09 15.16 5.03
N THR A 87 -16.51 16.19 4.43
CA THR A 87 -15.30 16.07 3.62
C THR A 87 -14.13 16.67 4.38
N LEU A 88 -13.06 15.89 4.55
CA LEU A 88 -11.82 16.34 5.17
C LEU A 88 -10.73 16.45 4.09
N HIS A 89 -9.98 17.55 4.12
CA HIS A 89 -8.78 17.72 3.31
C HIS A 89 -7.55 17.49 4.19
N VAL A 90 -6.69 16.53 3.81
CA VAL A 90 -5.46 16.20 4.53
C VAL A 90 -4.31 16.08 3.55
N ASP A 91 -3.31 16.93 3.73
CA ASP A 91 -2.09 16.92 2.92
C ASP A 91 -0.92 16.32 3.71
N PHE A 92 -0.05 15.61 2.99
CA PHE A 92 1.20 15.07 3.50
C PHE A 92 2.36 15.78 2.79
N PRO A 93 2.85 16.92 3.30
CA PRO A 93 3.84 17.74 2.62
C PRO A 93 5.12 16.95 2.33
N ALA A 94 5.72 17.16 1.16
CA ALA A 94 7.05 16.68 0.84
C ALA A 94 8.07 17.21 1.86
N ARG A 95 9.13 16.43 2.11
CA ARG A 95 10.29 16.93 2.85
C ARG A 95 11.05 17.94 2.01
#